data_AF-A0A7D9J4L8-F1
#
_entry.id   AF-A0A7D9J4L8-F1
#
_cell.length_a   1.000
_cell.length_b   1.000
_cell.length_c   1.000
_cell.angle_alpha   90.00
_cell.angle_beta   90.00
_cell.angle_gamma   90.00
#
_symmetry.space_group_name_H-M   'P 1'
#
loop_
_entity.id
_entity.type
_entity.pdbx_description
1 polymer ?
#
loop_
_entity_poly.entity_id
_entity_poly.type
_entity_poly.pdbx_seq_one_letter_code
_entity_poly.pdbx_strand_id
1 'polypeptide(L)'
;MKKLNAKATRLRQQGMGKRPNKTEKLNHSEEELLWENGSLGNHSPVALTNANVKCLSEQMGLRGRQDYCDAYVEEFILREHDDGLESIVFNENSTKTQSGGLRVAKRTTRQVMWSTDGGPRDPVKLFKLWLSKRPQPMRNQGPLYLTIIQRPKNDDVWYTKVRMGQNTIGKVMPRMTASLESSTAKKLTNHSRRKTVIQKLKSAGQPRYKIKEITGHASEAYLNDYDVISEE
;
A
#
# COMPACT_ATOMS: atom_id res chain seq x y z
N MET A 1 -18.01 5.85 -28.42
CA MET A 1 -16.83 6.08 -27.53
C MET A 1 -16.02 7.34 -27.84
N LYS A 2 -15.70 7.69 -29.10
CA LYS A 2 -14.87 8.89 -29.43
C LYS A 2 -15.39 10.23 -28.87
N LYS A 3 -16.72 10.47 -28.89
CA LYS A 3 -17.34 11.72 -28.39
C LYS A 3 -17.20 11.92 -26.87
N LEU A 4 -17.25 10.84 -26.08
CA LEU A 4 -17.12 10.91 -24.62
C LEU A 4 -15.69 11.25 -24.21
N ASN A 5 -14.69 10.67 -24.90
CA ASN A 5 -13.29 10.92 -24.61
C ASN A 5 -12.90 12.38 -24.97
N ALA A 6 -13.37 12.88 -26.12
CA ALA A 6 -13.17 14.27 -26.51
C ALA A 6 -13.79 15.27 -25.50
N LYS A 7 -15.00 14.97 -24.99
CA LYS A 7 -15.65 15.79 -23.95
C LYS A 7 -14.88 15.76 -22.64
N ALA A 8 -14.37 14.59 -22.22
CA ALA A 8 -13.54 14.46 -21.02
C ALA A 8 -12.21 15.25 -21.14
N THR A 9 -11.55 15.20 -22.30
CA THR A 9 -10.34 16.00 -22.57
C THR A 9 -10.62 17.50 -22.52
N ARG A 10 -11.71 17.95 -23.15
CA ARG A 10 -12.13 19.36 -23.12
C ARG A 10 -12.41 19.86 -21.70
N LEU A 11 -13.11 19.05 -20.90
CA LEU A 11 -13.40 19.39 -19.51
C LEU A 11 -12.12 19.50 -18.66
N ARG A 12 -11.15 18.61 -18.87
CA ARG A 12 -9.82 18.71 -18.22
C ARG A 12 -9.06 19.97 -18.62
N GLN A 13 -9.08 20.35 -19.91
CA GLN A 13 -8.48 21.60 -20.40
C GLN A 13 -9.13 22.84 -19.77
N GLN A 14 -10.44 22.79 -19.51
CA GLN A 14 -11.19 23.83 -18.80
C GLN A 14 -10.99 23.81 -17.27
N GLY A 15 -10.05 23.00 -16.76
CA GLY A 15 -9.81 22.84 -15.32
C GLY A 15 -10.88 22.03 -14.57
N MET A 16 -11.95 21.60 -15.25
CA MET A 16 -13.01 20.79 -14.67
C MET A 16 -12.53 19.34 -14.51
N GLY A 17 -12.25 18.96 -13.27
CA GLY A 17 -11.61 17.70 -12.91
C GLY A 17 -10.51 17.86 -11.85
N LYS A 18 -10.05 19.09 -11.61
CA LYS A 18 -9.27 19.44 -10.41
C LYS A 18 -10.17 19.23 -9.19
N ARG A 19 -9.85 18.21 -8.39
CA ARG A 19 -10.61 17.91 -7.17
C ARG A 19 -10.25 18.99 -6.14
N PRO A 20 -11.21 19.76 -5.61
CA PRO A 20 -10.94 20.74 -4.54
C PRO A 20 -10.33 20.07 -3.30
N ASN A 21 -10.56 18.76 -3.14
CA ASN A 21 -9.98 17.91 -2.11
C ASN A 21 -8.88 16.99 -2.68
N LYS A 22 -7.79 17.56 -3.21
CA LYS A 22 -6.65 16.77 -3.72
C LYS A 22 -5.94 16.13 -2.52
N THR A 23 -5.78 14.81 -2.56
CA THR A 23 -5.04 14.08 -1.52
C THR A 23 -3.55 14.39 -1.63
N GLU A 24 -2.86 14.55 -0.51
CA GLU A 24 -1.44 14.94 -0.51
C GLU A 24 -0.51 13.74 -0.27
N LYS A 25 0.80 13.92 -0.51
CA LYS A 25 1.82 12.90 -0.23
C LYS A 25 2.28 13.04 1.21
N LEU A 26 2.60 11.92 1.86
CA LEU A 26 3.45 11.89 3.04
C LEU A 26 4.87 12.28 2.62
N ASN A 27 5.48 13.23 3.32
CA ASN A 27 6.91 13.52 3.25
C ASN A 27 7.70 12.65 4.26
N HIS A 28 9.03 12.76 4.23
CA HIS A 28 9.88 11.95 5.09
C HIS A 28 9.69 12.25 6.58
N SER A 29 9.64 13.52 6.98
CA SER A 29 9.44 13.93 8.37
C SER A 29 8.10 13.47 8.94
N GLU A 30 7.03 13.53 8.15
CA GLU A 30 5.71 13.01 8.51
C GLU A 30 5.75 11.50 8.72
N GLU A 31 6.48 10.77 7.88
CA GLU A 31 6.68 9.34 8.04
C GLU A 31 7.47 9.01 9.32
N GLU A 32 8.53 9.76 9.60
CA GLU A 32 9.29 9.61 10.86
C GLU A 32 8.42 9.86 12.08
N LEU A 33 7.59 10.91 12.07
CA LEU A 33 6.62 11.17 13.13
C LEU A 33 5.66 9.99 13.37
N LEU A 34 5.24 9.28 12.31
CA LEU A 34 4.39 8.09 12.46
C LEU A 34 5.12 6.92 13.13
N TRP A 35 6.43 6.80 12.94
CA TRP A 35 7.24 5.81 13.66
C TRP A 35 7.46 6.23 15.11
N GLU A 36 7.82 7.49 15.34
CA GLU A 36 8.13 8.04 16.67
C GLU A 36 6.90 8.03 17.59
N ASN A 37 5.72 8.41 17.07
CA ASN A 37 4.49 8.43 17.86
C ASN A 37 3.82 7.05 18.02
N GLY A 38 4.43 5.98 17.49
CA GLY A 38 3.92 4.62 17.58
C GLY A 38 2.74 4.28 16.66
N SER A 39 2.37 5.15 15.72
CA SER A 39 1.36 4.82 14.70
C SER A 39 1.83 3.72 13.76
N LEU A 40 3.14 3.62 13.55
CA LEU A 40 3.86 2.54 12.87
C LEU A 40 4.77 1.83 13.88
N GLY A 41 4.90 0.52 13.78
CA GLY A 41 5.79 -0.23 14.65
C GLY A 41 5.40 -1.68 14.81
N ASN A 42 6.01 -2.34 15.79
CA ASN A 42 5.80 -3.75 16.10
C ASN A 42 5.35 -3.98 17.56
N HIS A 43 4.96 -2.93 18.28
CA HIS A 43 4.62 -2.98 19.70
C HIS A 43 3.12 -3.20 19.98
N SER A 44 2.27 -3.18 18.94
CA SER A 44 0.83 -3.39 19.07
C SER A 44 0.23 -3.98 17.80
N PRO A 45 -0.94 -4.66 17.88
CA PRO A 45 -1.63 -5.19 16.70
C PRO A 45 -1.99 -4.10 15.68
N VAL A 46 -2.30 -2.89 16.16
CA VAL A 46 -2.65 -1.75 15.31
C VAL A 46 -1.40 -1.23 14.60
N ALA A 47 -0.32 -0.95 15.34
CA ALA A 47 0.92 -0.43 14.78
C ALA A 47 1.55 -1.40 13.76
N LEU A 48 1.51 -2.70 14.06
CA LEU A 48 2.04 -3.74 13.15
C LEU A 48 1.19 -3.86 11.88
N THR A 49 -0.13 -3.78 12.01
CA THR A 49 -1.03 -3.74 10.83
C THR A 49 -0.75 -2.51 9.98
N ASN A 50 -0.60 -1.35 10.60
CA ASN A 50 -0.29 -0.10 9.91
C ASN A 50 1.04 -0.18 9.14
N ALA A 51 2.10 -0.69 9.79
CA ALA A 51 3.40 -0.88 9.18
C ALA A 51 3.36 -1.87 8.01
N ASN A 52 2.71 -3.02 8.20
CA ASN A 52 2.52 -4.00 7.14
C ASN A 52 1.76 -3.43 5.92
N VAL A 53 0.65 -2.71 6.17
CA VAL A 53 -0.16 -2.04 5.15
C VAL A 53 0.63 -0.96 4.39
N LYS A 54 1.53 -0.24 5.08
CA LYS A 54 2.46 0.71 4.47
C LYS A 54 3.47 -0.02 3.58
N CYS A 55 4.19 -1.01 4.08
CA CYS A 55 5.21 -1.76 3.33
C CYS A 55 4.63 -2.39 2.06
N LEU A 56 3.45 -3.03 2.16
CA LEU A 56 2.76 -3.64 1.00
C LEU A 56 2.30 -2.61 -0.03
N SER A 57 1.85 -1.44 0.40
CA SER A 57 1.56 -0.33 -0.52
C SER A 57 2.81 0.14 -1.25
N GLU A 58 3.91 0.31 -0.51
CA GLU A 58 5.09 0.99 -1.03
C GLU A 58 5.93 0.10 -1.93
N GLN A 59 6.15 -1.15 -1.56
CA GLN A 59 7.04 -2.04 -2.30
C GLN A 59 6.31 -2.94 -3.31
N MET A 60 5.04 -3.28 -3.06
CA MET A 60 4.26 -4.17 -3.95
C MET A 60 3.10 -3.48 -4.67
N GLY A 61 2.83 -2.22 -4.36
CA GLY A 61 1.81 -1.44 -5.05
C GLY A 61 0.39 -2.00 -4.90
N LEU A 62 0.03 -2.62 -3.78
CA LEU A 62 -1.36 -3.03 -3.50
C LEU A 62 -2.28 -1.81 -3.47
N ARG A 63 -3.40 -1.86 -4.21
CA ARG A 63 -4.23 -0.68 -4.53
C ARG A 63 -5.60 -0.72 -3.88
N GLY A 64 -5.88 0.32 -3.10
CA GLY A 64 -7.22 0.54 -2.56
C GLY A 64 -7.66 -0.59 -1.62
N ARG A 65 -8.81 -0.41 -0.99
CA ARG A 65 -9.29 -1.35 0.03
C ARG A 65 -9.65 -2.74 -0.50
N GLN A 66 -9.99 -2.85 -1.79
CA GLN A 66 -10.39 -4.13 -2.40
C GLN A 66 -9.21 -5.08 -2.54
N ASP A 67 -8.06 -4.59 -3.05
CA ASP A 67 -6.85 -5.41 -3.19
C ASP A 67 -6.43 -6.05 -1.87
N TYR A 68 -6.52 -5.32 -0.77
CA TYR A 68 -6.21 -5.83 0.56
C TYR A 68 -7.27 -6.80 1.12
N CYS A 69 -8.54 -6.59 0.76
CA CYS A 69 -9.63 -7.43 1.25
C CYS A 69 -9.68 -8.78 0.54
N ASP A 70 -9.35 -8.80 -0.76
CA ASP A 70 -9.39 -9.98 -1.61
C ASP A 70 -8.10 -10.79 -1.58
N ALA A 71 -7.00 -10.19 -1.13
CA ALA A 71 -5.72 -10.89 -1.04
C ALA A 71 -5.74 -12.01 0.01
N TYR A 72 -5.00 -13.08 -0.29
CA TYR A 72 -4.78 -14.24 0.57
C TYR A 72 -3.31 -14.34 0.95
N VAL A 73 -3.00 -14.87 2.13
CA VAL A 73 -1.59 -14.98 2.58
C VAL A 73 -0.78 -15.90 1.69
N GLU A 74 -1.43 -16.92 1.14
CA GLU A 74 -0.88 -17.89 0.21
C GLU A 74 -0.32 -17.25 -1.07
N GLU A 75 -0.78 -16.04 -1.41
CA GLU A 75 -0.27 -15.26 -2.54
C GLU A 75 1.09 -14.60 -2.24
N PHE A 76 1.56 -14.64 -0.99
CA PHE A 76 2.82 -14.02 -0.55
C PHE A 76 3.86 -15.09 -0.22
N ILE A 77 4.84 -15.25 -1.11
CA ILE A 77 5.84 -16.32 -1.04
C ILE A 77 7.15 -15.73 -0.50
N LEU A 78 7.60 -16.21 0.66
CA LEU A 78 8.93 -15.89 1.19
C LEU A 78 10.00 -16.54 0.33
N ARG A 79 11.07 -15.80 0.05
CA ARG A 79 12.23 -16.22 -0.72
C ARG A 79 13.50 -15.78 -0.01
N GLU A 80 14.44 -16.68 0.08
CA GLU A 80 15.82 -16.43 0.46
C GLU A 80 16.66 -16.47 -0.82
N HIS A 81 17.61 -15.57 -0.94
CA HIS A 81 18.51 -15.44 -2.09
C HIS A 81 19.94 -15.83 -1.68
N ASP A 82 20.79 -16.12 -2.67
CA ASP A 82 22.13 -16.66 -2.45
C ASP A 82 23.05 -15.73 -1.62
N ASP A 83 22.74 -14.43 -1.58
CA ASP A 83 23.43 -13.42 -0.78
C ASP A 83 22.92 -13.31 0.67
N GLY A 84 21.99 -14.19 1.08
CA GLY A 84 21.33 -14.17 2.39
C GLY A 84 20.26 -13.09 2.51
N LEU A 85 19.99 -12.33 1.44
CA LEU A 85 18.90 -11.38 1.42
C LEU A 85 17.58 -12.12 1.36
N GLU A 86 16.56 -11.58 2.02
CA GLU A 86 15.22 -12.14 1.99
C GLU A 86 14.26 -11.23 1.23
N SER A 87 13.29 -11.84 0.57
CA SER A 87 12.20 -11.11 -0.06
C SER A 87 10.88 -11.83 0.06
N ILE A 88 9.81 -11.07 -0.06
CA ILE A 88 8.46 -11.60 -0.17
C ILE A 88 7.98 -11.28 -1.56
N VAL A 89 7.47 -12.29 -2.24
CA VAL A 89 6.98 -12.14 -3.60
C VAL A 89 5.48 -12.31 -3.62
N PHE A 90 4.78 -11.30 -4.13
CA PHE A 90 3.35 -11.36 -4.37
C PHE A 90 3.05 -12.01 -5.72
N ASN A 91 2.46 -13.19 -5.66
CA ASN A 91 1.94 -13.94 -6.80
C ASN A 91 0.46 -13.61 -6.99
N GLU A 92 0.17 -12.61 -7.81
CA GLU A 92 -1.19 -12.16 -8.10
C GLU A 92 -1.93 -13.23 -8.91
N ASN A 93 -2.67 -14.11 -8.21
CA ASN A 93 -3.43 -15.17 -8.86
C ASN A 93 -4.59 -14.59 -9.69
N SER A 94 -4.93 -15.24 -10.79
CA SER A 94 -5.97 -14.81 -11.75
C SER A 94 -7.40 -14.78 -11.18
N THR A 95 -7.60 -15.25 -9.95
CA THR A 95 -8.88 -15.22 -9.23
C THR A 95 -9.22 -13.85 -8.67
N LYS A 96 -8.29 -12.88 -8.68
CA LYS A 96 -8.59 -11.49 -8.35
C LYS A 96 -9.60 -10.98 -9.39
N THR A 97 -10.88 -10.92 -9.01
CA THR A 97 -11.94 -10.26 -9.76
C THR A 97 -11.68 -8.76 -9.79
N GLN A 98 -10.64 -8.35 -10.52
CA GLN A 98 -10.57 -7.00 -11.04
C GLN A 98 -11.81 -6.88 -11.92
N SER A 99 -12.78 -6.11 -11.47
CA SER A 99 -14.09 -5.91 -12.10
C SER A 99 -13.99 -5.17 -13.46
N GLY A 100 -12.84 -5.23 -14.12
CA GLY A 100 -12.53 -4.61 -15.41
C GLY A 100 -12.85 -5.46 -16.63
N GLY A 101 -13.43 -6.66 -16.45
CA GLY A 101 -13.82 -7.55 -17.55
C GLY A 101 -12.64 -8.13 -18.33
N LEU A 102 -12.89 -8.57 -19.57
CA LEU A 102 -11.97 -9.29 -20.47
C LEU A 102 -10.67 -8.55 -20.87
N ARG A 103 -10.41 -7.34 -20.36
CA ARG A 103 -9.28 -6.48 -20.77
C ARG A 103 -8.41 -6.02 -19.61
N VAL A 104 -8.32 -6.81 -18.55
CA VAL A 104 -7.38 -6.51 -17.46
C VAL A 104 -5.98 -6.98 -17.89
N ALA A 105 -5.13 -6.02 -18.26
CA ALA A 105 -3.72 -6.28 -18.42
C ALA A 105 -3.15 -6.74 -17.06
N LYS A 106 -2.72 -7.99 -16.98
CA LYS A 106 -1.94 -8.48 -15.83
C LYS A 106 -0.68 -7.63 -15.73
N ARG A 107 -0.22 -7.34 -14.51
CA ARG A 107 1.11 -6.74 -14.35
C ARG A 107 2.11 -7.74 -14.94
N THR A 108 2.95 -7.28 -15.86
CA THR A 108 4.03 -8.07 -16.45
C THR A 108 5.17 -8.28 -15.45
N THR A 109 5.30 -7.37 -14.49
CA THR A 109 6.38 -7.35 -13.50
C THR A 109 5.94 -7.96 -12.18
N ARG A 110 6.73 -8.90 -11.69
CA ARG A 110 6.59 -9.54 -10.38
C ARG A 110 6.72 -8.48 -9.28
N GLN A 111 5.79 -8.47 -8.34
CA GLN A 111 5.79 -7.51 -7.24
C GLN A 111 6.56 -8.11 -6.07
N VAL A 112 7.63 -7.45 -5.63
CA VAL A 112 8.57 -7.98 -4.64
C VAL A 112 8.80 -6.94 -3.54
N MET A 113 8.79 -7.40 -2.30
CA MET A 113 9.15 -6.65 -1.10
C MET A 113 10.49 -7.19 -0.62
N TRP A 114 11.51 -6.34 -0.59
CA TRP A 114 12.87 -6.73 -0.23
C TRP A 114 13.17 -6.36 1.20
N SER A 115 13.91 -7.22 1.90
CA SER A 115 14.55 -6.86 3.16
C SER A 115 15.49 -5.68 2.94
N THR A 116 15.61 -4.83 3.96
CA THR A 116 16.46 -3.65 3.98
C THR A 116 17.73 -3.96 4.76
N ASP A 117 17.92 -3.30 5.89
CA ASP A 117 18.99 -3.42 6.86
C ASP A 117 18.71 -4.48 7.94
N GLY A 118 17.57 -5.18 7.86
CA GLY A 118 17.11 -6.05 8.93
C GLY A 118 16.80 -5.30 10.23
N GLY A 119 16.62 -3.98 10.20
CA GLY A 119 16.28 -3.17 11.36
C GLY A 119 14.84 -3.40 11.85
N PRO A 120 14.40 -2.65 12.87
CA PRO A 120 13.03 -2.74 13.39
C PRO A 120 11.96 -2.28 12.38
N ARG A 121 12.36 -1.56 11.33
CA ARG A 121 11.50 -1.06 10.24
C ARG A 121 11.57 -1.94 8.98
N ASP A 122 12.34 -3.02 9.03
CA ASP A 122 12.52 -3.92 7.90
C ASP A 122 11.16 -4.54 7.47
N PRO A 123 10.78 -4.40 6.20
CA PRO A 123 9.45 -4.79 5.74
C PRO A 123 9.24 -6.30 5.77
N VAL A 124 10.27 -7.11 5.52
CA VAL A 124 10.20 -8.57 5.53
C VAL A 124 10.07 -9.08 6.97
N LYS A 125 10.86 -8.53 7.91
CA LYS A 125 10.76 -8.84 9.34
C LYS A 125 9.39 -8.45 9.90
N LEU A 126 8.88 -7.27 9.56
CA LEU A 126 7.55 -6.83 9.98
C LEU A 126 6.45 -7.75 9.41
N PHE A 127 6.56 -8.19 8.16
CA PHE A 127 5.62 -9.14 7.58
C PHE A 127 5.69 -10.53 8.24
N LYS A 128 6.90 -11.05 8.49
CA LYS A 128 7.10 -12.32 9.23
C LYS A 128 6.53 -12.26 10.64
N LEU A 129 6.77 -11.16 11.36
CA LEU A 129 6.19 -10.94 12.68
C LEU A 129 4.66 -10.87 12.60
N TRP A 130 4.13 -10.18 11.60
CA TRP A 130 2.69 -10.13 11.38
C TRP A 130 2.09 -11.52 11.13
N LEU A 131 2.77 -12.39 10.36
CA LEU A 131 2.37 -13.79 10.20
C LEU A 131 2.42 -14.56 11.51
N SER A 132 3.49 -14.42 12.31
CA SER A 132 3.65 -15.17 13.55
C SER A 132 2.54 -14.85 14.57
N LYS A 133 2.08 -13.59 14.59
CA LYS A 133 1.00 -13.08 15.44
C LYS A 133 -0.42 -13.48 14.97
N ARG A 134 -0.56 -14.09 13.79
CA ARG A 134 -1.84 -14.70 13.34
C ARG A 134 -2.13 -15.98 14.12
N PRO A 135 -3.41 -16.33 14.34
CA PRO A 135 -3.75 -17.58 15.02
C PRO A 135 -3.26 -18.77 14.19
N GLN A 136 -2.74 -19.81 14.87
CA GLN A 136 -2.09 -20.97 14.26
C GLN A 136 -2.81 -21.57 13.02
N PRO A 137 -4.13 -21.85 13.02
CA PRO A 137 -4.81 -22.41 11.84
C PRO A 137 -4.93 -21.44 10.66
N MET A 138 -4.66 -20.14 10.86
CA MET A 138 -4.69 -19.12 9.83
C MET A 138 -3.29 -18.56 9.54
N ARG A 139 -2.24 -19.10 10.16
CA ARG A 139 -0.89 -18.50 10.13
C ARG A 139 -0.39 -18.28 8.72
N ASN A 140 -0.51 -19.30 7.87
CA ASN A 140 -0.05 -19.30 6.49
C ASN A 140 -1.20 -19.45 5.48
N GLN A 141 -2.44 -19.24 5.90
CA GLN A 141 -3.61 -19.44 5.04
C GLN A 141 -4.76 -18.47 5.30
N GLY A 142 -5.63 -18.32 4.31
CA GLY A 142 -6.84 -17.51 4.35
C GLY A 142 -6.59 -16.02 4.06
N PRO A 143 -7.56 -15.15 4.40
CA PRO A 143 -7.50 -13.74 4.07
C PRO A 143 -6.22 -13.08 4.58
N LEU A 144 -5.69 -12.13 3.81
CA LEU A 144 -4.55 -11.32 4.20
C LEU A 144 -4.87 -10.62 5.52
N TYR A 145 -5.83 -9.70 5.59
CA TYR A 145 -6.14 -9.07 6.87
C TYR A 145 -7.21 -9.81 7.68
N LEU A 146 -6.85 -10.12 8.92
CA LEU A 146 -7.75 -10.63 9.96
C LEU A 146 -8.10 -9.52 10.95
N THR A 147 -9.24 -9.64 11.61
CA THR A 147 -9.72 -8.62 12.55
C THR A 147 -8.82 -8.55 13.78
N ILE A 148 -8.37 -7.33 14.11
CA ILE A 148 -7.53 -7.02 15.26
C ILE A 148 -8.27 -7.30 16.56
N ILE A 149 -7.62 -8.00 17.48
CA ILE A 149 -8.05 -8.11 18.88
C ILE A 149 -7.61 -6.83 19.58
N GLN A 150 -8.56 -6.02 20.09
CA GLN A 150 -8.24 -4.71 20.69
C GLN A 150 -7.42 -4.81 21.97
N ARG A 151 -7.60 -5.88 22.73
CA ARG A 151 -6.88 -6.16 23.98
C ARG A 151 -6.51 -7.65 23.99
N PRO A 152 -5.45 -8.04 23.26
CA PRO A 152 -5.05 -9.44 23.21
C PRO A 152 -4.66 -9.89 24.62
N LYS A 153 -5.21 -11.02 25.07
CA LYS A 153 -4.86 -11.63 26.36
C LYS A 153 -3.54 -12.41 26.30
N ASN A 154 -3.15 -12.82 25.10
CA ASN A 154 -1.92 -13.53 24.82
C ASN A 154 -1.11 -12.68 23.84
N ASP A 155 0.15 -12.40 24.15
CA ASP A 155 1.03 -11.65 23.25
C ASP A 155 1.32 -12.40 21.95
N ASP A 156 1.24 -13.73 21.91
CA ASP A 156 1.50 -14.52 20.71
C ASP A 156 0.42 -14.40 19.63
N VAL A 157 -0.80 -13.99 19.99
CA VAL A 157 -1.94 -13.95 19.06
C VAL A 157 -2.66 -12.61 19.13
N TRP A 158 -2.56 -11.85 18.05
CA TRP A 158 -3.05 -10.48 17.95
C TRP A 158 -4.28 -10.32 17.05
N TYR A 159 -4.60 -11.37 16.29
CA TYR A 159 -5.68 -11.35 15.32
C TYR A 159 -6.66 -12.50 15.57
N THR A 160 -7.94 -12.25 15.27
CA THR A 160 -8.99 -13.28 15.27
C THR A 160 -8.88 -14.16 14.02
N LYS A 161 -9.68 -15.22 13.92
CA LYS A 161 -9.80 -16.02 12.68
C LYS A 161 -10.71 -15.39 11.62
N VAL A 162 -11.27 -14.21 11.89
CA VAL A 162 -12.28 -13.55 11.04
C VAL A 162 -11.62 -12.52 10.13
N ARG A 163 -12.00 -12.50 8.85
CA ARG A 163 -11.55 -11.49 7.87
C ARG A 163 -11.82 -10.07 8.40
N MET A 164 -10.85 -9.17 8.22
CA MET A 164 -11.06 -7.76 8.46
C MET A 164 -12.00 -7.17 7.40
N GLY A 165 -13.07 -6.50 7.83
CA GLY A 165 -14.04 -5.90 6.91
C GLY A 165 -13.42 -4.85 5.99
N GLN A 166 -13.88 -4.79 4.73
CA GLN A 166 -13.39 -3.88 3.70
C GLN A 166 -13.43 -2.39 4.13
N ASN A 167 -14.46 -2.00 4.89
CA ASN A 167 -14.59 -0.64 5.44
C ASN A 167 -13.53 -0.35 6.52
N THR A 168 -13.20 -1.34 7.35
CA THR A 168 -12.15 -1.23 8.37
C THR A 168 -10.78 -1.10 7.71
N ILE A 169 -10.48 -1.95 6.73
CA ILE A 169 -9.26 -1.87 5.91
C ILE A 169 -9.16 -0.49 5.25
N GLY A 170 -10.26 0.01 4.68
CA GLY A 170 -10.32 1.33 4.05
C GLY A 170 -10.00 2.49 5.01
N LYS A 171 -10.22 2.30 6.31
CA LYS A 171 -9.97 3.28 7.38
C LYS A 171 -8.59 3.15 8.03
N VAL A 172 -7.78 2.14 7.68
CA VAL A 172 -6.44 1.97 8.26
C VAL A 172 -5.57 3.21 8.04
N MET A 173 -5.46 3.68 6.80
CA MET A 173 -4.65 4.87 6.50
C MET A 173 -5.16 6.14 7.18
N PRO A 174 -6.44 6.53 7.06
CA PRO A 174 -6.96 7.69 7.79
C PRO A 174 -6.69 7.64 9.30
N ARG A 175 -6.82 6.46 9.92
CA ARG A 175 -6.55 6.31 11.36
C ARG A 175 -5.07 6.43 11.69
N MET A 176 -4.21 5.83 10.87
CA MET A 176 -2.75 5.90 11.03
C MET A 176 -2.26 7.34 10.95
N THR A 177 -2.82 8.15 10.05
CA THR A 177 -2.39 9.54 9.86
C THR A 177 -3.19 10.57 10.66
N ALA A 178 -4.13 10.15 11.50
CA ALA A 178 -5.00 11.07 12.24
C ALA A 178 -4.22 12.06 13.12
N SER A 179 -3.09 11.63 13.70
CA SER A 179 -2.20 12.50 14.48
C SER A 179 -1.49 13.58 13.64
N LEU A 180 -1.39 13.38 12.33
CA LEU A 180 -0.80 14.35 11.39
C LEU A 180 -1.84 15.30 10.80
N GLU A 181 -3.11 14.88 10.69
CA GLU A 181 -4.17 15.70 10.08
C GLU A 181 -4.45 16.96 10.90
N SER A 182 -4.36 16.88 12.24
CA SER A 182 -4.51 18.04 13.12
C SER A 182 -3.38 19.06 13.00
N SER A 183 -2.19 18.66 12.53
CA SER A 183 -1.00 19.52 12.45
C SER A 183 -0.65 19.98 11.03
N THR A 184 -1.13 19.29 9.99
CA THR A 184 -0.69 19.54 8.60
C THR A 184 -1.78 20.08 7.68
N ALA A 185 -3.05 20.09 8.10
CA ALA A 185 -4.23 20.38 7.26
C ALA A 185 -4.33 19.52 5.98
N LYS A 186 -3.48 18.49 5.83
CA LYS A 186 -3.40 17.64 4.65
C LYS A 186 -4.48 16.58 4.70
N LYS A 187 -5.12 16.36 3.56
CA LYS A 187 -6.01 15.21 3.39
C LYS A 187 -5.20 13.97 3.02
N LEU A 188 -4.97 13.09 3.99
CA LEU A 188 -4.21 11.86 3.82
C LEU A 188 -5.16 10.67 3.65
N THR A 189 -5.02 9.95 2.54
CA THR A 189 -5.90 8.82 2.19
C THR A 189 -5.09 7.66 1.63
N ASN A 190 -5.74 6.54 1.32
CA ASN A 190 -5.08 5.43 0.62
C ASN A 190 -4.38 5.87 -0.68
N HIS A 191 -4.89 6.89 -1.38
CA HIS A 191 -4.25 7.42 -2.59
C HIS A 191 -2.97 8.24 -2.30
N SER A 192 -2.82 8.76 -1.08
CA SER A 192 -1.62 9.48 -0.62
C SER A 192 -0.38 8.61 -0.62
N ARG A 193 -0.50 7.35 -0.17
CA ARG A 193 0.61 6.37 -0.21
C ARG A 193 1.15 6.19 -1.61
N ARG A 194 0.27 6.05 -2.61
CA ARG A 194 0.66 5.93 -4.01
C ARG A 194 1.42 7.18 -4.49
N LYS A 195 0.98 8.38 -4.11
CA LYS A 195 1.69 9.63 -4.42
C LYS A 195 3.08 9.65 -3.80
N THR A 196 3.20 9.26 -2.53
CA THR A 196 4.48 9.17 -1.81
C THR A 196 5.45 8.22 -2.51
N VAL A 197 5.01 7.02 -2.88
CA VAL A 197 5.84 6.03 -3.57
C VAL A 197 6.36 6.56 -4.90
N ILE A 198 5.48 7.14 -5.72
CA ILE A 198 5.86 7.70 -7.02
C ILE A 198 6.88 8.81 -6.83
N GLN A 199 6.68 9.68 -5.84
CA GLN A 199 7.63 10.75 -5.55
C GLN A 199 8.98 10.20 -5.09
N LYS A 200 9.00 9.24 -4.15
CA LYS A 200 10.24 8.60 -3.68
C LYS A 200 11.02 7.99 -4.83
N LEU A 201 10.34 7.24 -5.71
CA LEU A 201 10.98 6.61 -6.87
C LEU A 201 11.49 7.63 -7.88
N LYS A 202 10.74 8.72 -8.13
CA LYS A 202 11.20 9.84 -8.97
C LYS A 202 12.44 10.53 -8.38
N SER A 203 12.41 10.84 -7.09
CA SER A 203 13.52 11.47 -6.37
C SER A 203 14.75 10.56 -6.31
N ALA A 204 14.57 9.24 -6.33
CA ALA A 204 15.65 8.25 -6.46
C ALA A 204 16.10 8.00 -7.92
N GLY A 205 15.68 8.83 -8.88
CA GLY A 205 16.10 8.74 -10.27
C GLY A 205 15.60 7.51 -11.03
N GLN A 206 14.58 6.80 -10.52
CA GLN A 206 14.09 5.59 -11.19
C GLN A 206 13.40 5.94 -12.52
N PRO A 207 13.64 5.17 -13.59
CA PRO A 207 13.04 5.43 -14.89
C PRO A 207 11.53 5.21 -14.86
N ARG A 208 10.81 5.99 -15.67
CA ARG A 208 9.33 6.04 -15.65
C ARG A 208 8.67 4.68 -15.95
N TYR A 209 9.24 3.86 -16.83
CA TYR A 209 8.73 2.51 -17.09
C TYR A 209 8.76 1.64 -15.82
N LYS A 210 9.82 1.74 -15.00
CA LYS A 210 9.96 0.99 -13.75
C LYS A 210 9.01 1.50 -12.68
N ILE A 211 8.82 2.82 -12.59
CA ILE A 211 7.80 3.42 -11.72
C ILE A 211 6.41 2.95 -12.13
N LYS A 212 6.10 2.94 -13.43
CA LYS A 212 4.84 2.43 -13.98
C LYS A 212 4.65 0.98 -13.56
N GLU A 213 5.67 0.12 -13.63
CA GLU A 213 5.58 -1.29 -13.23
C GLU A 213 5.34 -1.49 -11.73
N ILE A 214 6.12 -0.85 -10.86
CA ILE A 214 5.99 -0.93 -9.39
C ILE A 214 4.62 -0.42 -8.95
N THR A 215 4.18 0.70 -9.52
CA THR A 215 2.87 1.25 -9.20
C THR A 215 1.75 0.56 -10.00
N GLY A 216 2.07 -0.21 -11.03
CA GLY A 216 1.22 -0.74 -12.11
C GLY A 216 0.18 0.26 -12.64
N HIS A 217 0.66 1.39 -13.16
CA HIS A 217 -0.15 2.20 -14.07
C HIS A 217 -0.26 1.51 -15.43
N ALA A 218 -1.39 1.70 -16.12
CA ALA A 218 -1.58 1.17 -17.47
C ALA A 218 -0.64 1.82 -18.50
N SER A 219 -0.20 3.05 -18.25
CA SER A 219 0.68 3.84 -19.12
C SER A 219 1.57 4.77 -18.29
N GLU A 220 2.78 5.05 -18.77
CA GLU A 220 3.69 6.05 -18.18
C GLU A 220 3.12 7.46 -18.22
N ALA A 221 2.21 7.74 -19.15
CA ALA A 221 1.54 9.05 -19.24
C ALA A 221 0.73 9.38 -17.98
N TYR A 222 0.19 8.37 -17.28
CA TYR A 222 -0.53 8.59 -16.02
C TYR A 222 0.38 9.03 -14.87
N LEU A 223 1.71 8.93 -15.01
CA LEU A 223 2.63 9.46 -14.01
C LEU A 223 2.74 11.00 -14.06
N ASN A 224 2.24 11.63 -15.13
CA ASN A 224 2.16 13.11 -15.26
C ASN A 224 1.24 13.74 -14.23
N ASP A 225 0.17 13.04 -13.83
CA ASP A 225 -0.76 13.51 -12.78
C ASP A 225 -0.09 13.69 -11.41
N TYR A 226 1.13 13.15 -11.27
CA TYR A 226 1.96 13.18 -10.07
C TYR A 226 3.18 14.09 -10.21
N ASP A 227 3.40 14.71 -11.38
CA ASP A 227 4.43 15.73 -11.52
C ASP A 227 3.97 16.99 -10.77
N VAL A 228 4.88 17.56 -9.98
CA VAL A 228 4.66 18.88 -9.38
C VAL A 228 4.90 19.85 -10.51
N ILE A 229 3.86 20.60 -10.90
CA ILE A 229 4.05 21.75 -11.77
C ILE A 229 4.83 22.75 -10.93
N SER A 230 6.10 22.97 -11.24
CA SER A 230 6.80 24.16 -10.75
C SER A 230 6.12 25.35 -11.41
N GLU A 231 5.45 26.17 -10.60
CA GLU A 231 5.12 27.52 -11.01
C GLU A 231 6.46 28.27 -11.00
N GLU A 232 7.04 28.46 -12.19
CA GLU A 232 7.97 29.56 -12.43
C GLU A 232 7.19 30.87 -12.52
#